data_AF-A0A951DHE9-F1
#
_entry.id   AF-A0A951DHE9-F1
#
_cell.length_a   1.000
_cell.length_b   1.000
_cell.length_c   1.000
_cell.angle_alpha   90.00
_cell.angle_beta   90.00
_cell.angle_gamma   90.00
#
_symmetry.space_group_name_H-M   'P 1'
#
loop_
_entity.id
_entity.type
_entity.pdbx_description
1 polymer ?
#
loop_
_entity_poly.entity_id
_entity_poly.type
_entity_poly.pdbx_seq_one_letter_code
_entity_poly.pdbx_strand_id
1 'polypeptide(L)'
;MTKVVIWAVAAFAPLAARPAMSAPSYVVLTAPAGASGGAGMPSLLAEWRQTGMVADAWLLNIANTKQPGFASLAVLQFPDESFLNHWQRECAPSIGSGVIATKVDTLARGETFPRDSTKAVFAVAQYDTTAGPEKYSQYVKGYVTPEMEVLRAQKLLTSYFLFTARDRKGAPWQSLLVMEYRDPLAFERRETAMSEVREKLSSNPSWKELSDSKQSIRKELSVTQYAWRLLPSPALEDLPNYKAEYTVKSTIRVLGSFLKFAVANLQEGFLQYQPDAQFASNFSTSSEGAISGLYTGISTIAPMGDDAKIPDMMPFFNVYGYLPLELSVATGDYEKRGALWPGVIVVNKENPITHITMEQLDRVFGSERTGAWSVGDNPEHNILFTAKYARGRDTNIRTWGQLGLEGDWANHDIQTYGYAAPGFETYFERKVFHWADKWNGNLREYVEPKEAAEGSEGTAVSSLTMLEELSKDKYGIGWAAMFHAENYPNLKVLAVAPGNSSNYVEYTPENVANRTYPLVRDAYFYVNREPGRPLDPAVREFMRFILSRQGQQIIAHTGFFYPLNAEYLREQLKKLD
;
A
#
# COMPACT_ATOMS: atom_id res chain seq x y z
N MET A 1 7.32 64.64 -13.70
CA MET A 1 8.18 63.45 -13.49
C MET A 1 7.35 62.21 -13.72
N THR A 2 7.58 61.57 -14.86
CA THR A 2 6.79 60.49 -15.44
C THR A 2 7.16 59.16 -14.76
N LYS A 3 6.20 58.44 -14.16
CA LYS A 3 6.42 57.07 -13.69
C LYS A 3 6.12 56.09 -14.83
N VAL A 4 7.17 55.45 -15.34
CA VAL A 4 7.11 54.37 -16.33
C VAL A 4 6.77 53.08 -15.60
N VAL A 5 5.72 52.39 -16.07
CA VAL A 5 5.38 51.02 -15.67
C VAL A 5 6.07 50.08 -16.66
N ILE A 6 7.04 49.30 -16.20
CA ILE A 6 7.72 48.26 -16.99
C ILE A 6 6.97 46.95 -16.77
N TRP A 7 6.37 46.42 -17.83
CA TRP A 7 5.88 45.05 -17.89
C TRP A 7 7.05 44.11 -18.19
N ALA A 8 7.45 43.29 -17.22
CA ALA A 8 8.37 42.18 -17.45
C ALA A 8 7.57 40.95 -17.89
N VAL A 9 7.71 40.56 -19.16
CA VAL A 9 7.21 39.29 -19.69
C VAL A 9 8.11 38.18 -19.14
N ALA A 10 7.61 37.40 -18.18
CA ALA A 10 8.27 36.19 -17.73
C ALA A 10 8.11 35.11 -18.79
N ALA A 11 9.22 34.78 -19.48
CA ALA A 11 9.30 33.62 -20.34
C ALA A 11 9.20 32.35 -19.47
N PHE A 12 8.15 31.56 -19.65
CA PHE A 12 8.05 30.22 -19.07
C PHE A 12 9.13 29.32 -19.70
N ALA A 13 10.17 29.00 -18.94
CA ALA A 13 11.03 27.86 -19.24
C ALA A 13 10.21 26.57 -19.09
N PRO A 14 10.38 25.56 -19.98
CA PRO A 14 9.63 24.33 -19.90
C PRO A 14 10.02 23.60 -18.62
N LEU A 15 9.04 23.27 -17.76
CA LEU A 15 9.23 22.31 -16.68
C LEU A 15 9.82 21.03 -17.29
N ALA A 16 11.02 20.65 -16.86
CA ALA A 16 11.55 19.32 -17.13
C ALA A 16 10.50 18.29 -16.68
N ALA A 17 10.07 17.43 -17.62
CA ALA A 17 9.05 16.44 -17.37
C ALA A 17 9.50 15.52 -16.22
N ARG A 18 8.67 15.46 -15.17
CA ARG A 18 8.81 14.46 -14.10
C ARG A 18 8.87 13.06 -14.73
N PRO A 19 9.71 12.13 -14.25
CA PRO A 19 9.54 10.73 -14.62
C PRO A 19 8.13 10.30 -14.20
N ALA A 20 7.31 9.94 -15.18
CA ALA A 20 5.95 9.50 -14.93
C ALA A 20 6.00 8.18 -14.16
N MET A 21 5.40 8.15 -12.97
CA MET A 21 5.12 6.92 -12.23
C MET A 21 4.44 5.93 -13.20
N SER A 22 4.86 4.66 -13.18
CA SER A 22 4.26 3.63 -14.02
C SER A 22 2.74 3.60 -13.78
N ALA A 23 1.97 3.57 -14.86
CA ALA A 23 0.51 3.53 -14.76
C ALA A 23 0.08 2.12 -14.31
N PRO A 24 -0.98 2.00 -13.49
CA PRO A 24 -1.48 0.69 -13.08
C PRO A 24 -1.92 -0.12 -14.29
N SER A 25 -1.61 -1.41 -14.27
CA SER A 25 -2.01 -2.37 -15.30
C SER A 25 -3.22 -3.18 -14.84
N TYR A 26 -4.01 -3.67 -15.78
CA TYR A 26 -5.29 -4.32 -15.48
C TYR A 26 -5.47 -5.61 -16.26
N VAL A 27 -6.08 -6.60 -15.62
CA VAL A 27 -6.61 -7.81 -16.25
C VAL A 27 -8.08 -7.93 -15.88
N VAL A 28 -8.92 -8.21 -16.87
CA VAL A 28 -10.31 -8.60 -16.64
C VAL A 28 -10.43 -10.10 -16.79
N LEU A 29 -10.86 -10.78 -15.72
CA LEU A 29 -11.23 -12.18 -15.74
C LEU A 29 -12.72 -12.30 -16.02
N THR A 30 -13.10 -13.15 -16.97
CA THR A 30 -14.51 -13.39 -17.29
C THR A 30 -14.81 -14.89 -17.29
N ALA A 31 -15.89 -15.28 -16.62
CA ALA A 31 -16.40 -16.65 -16.63
C ALA A 31 -17.75 -16.67 -17.37
N PRO A 32 -17.87 -17.39 -18.51
CA PRO A 32 -19.15 -17.54 -19.21
C PRO A 32 -20.23 -18.21 -18.35
N ALA A 33 -21.50 -18.03 -18.72
CA ALA A 33 -22.61 -18.74 -18.11
C ALA A 33 -22.41 -20.27 -18.19
N GLY A 34 -22.48 -20.96 -17.05
CA GLY A 34 -22.30 -22.42 -16.96
C GLY A 34 -20.85 -22.89 -16.81
N ALA A 35 -19.84 -22.00 -16.80
CA ALA A 35 -18.46 -22.38 -16.55
C ALA A 35 -18.23 -22.78 -15.08
N SER A 36 -17.68 -23.97 -14.84
CA SER A 36 -17.35 -24.48 -13.49
C SER A 36 -16.20 -23.70 -12.83
N GLY A 37 -15.28 -23.15 -13.63
CA GLY A 37 -14.10 -22.41 -13.14
C GLY A 37 -14.41 -21.11 -12.37
N GLY A 38 -15.61 -20.53 -12.53
CA GLY A 38 -16.01 -19.33 -11.80
C GLY A 38 -16.19 -19.55 -10.29
N ALA A 39 -16.39 -20.79 -9.83
CA ALA A 39 -16.64 -21.10 -8.42
C ALA A 39 -15.40 -20.89 -7.52
N GLY A 40 -14.19 -21.13 -8.03
CA GLY A 40 -12.93 -20.97 -7.29
C GLY A 40 -12.36 -19.55 -7.32
N MET A 41 -12.90 -18.69 -8.19
CA MET A 41 -12.41 -17.33 -8.40
C MET A 41 -12.37 -16.47 -7.11
N PRO A 42 -13.38 -16.48 -6.21
CA PRO A 42 -13.31 -15.67 -4.99
C PRO A 42 -12.07 -15.99 -4.15
N SER A 43 -11.76 -17.27 -3.93
CA SER A 43 -10.62 -17.69 -3.10
C SER A 43 -9.29 -17.31 -3.74
N LEU A 44 -9.12 -17.56 -5.04
CA LEU A 44 -7.91 -17.17 -5.78
C LEU A 44 -7.68 -15.65 -5.75
N LEU A 45 -8.73 -14.85 -5.98
CA LEU A 45 -8.63 -13.39 -5.93
C LEU A 45 -8.26 -12.89 -4.53
N ALA A 46 -8.84 -13.49 -3.49
CA ALA A 46 -8.49 -13.16 -2.12
C ALA A 46 -7.03 -13.50 -1.80
N GLU A 47 -6.55 -14.65 -2.26
CA GLU A 47 -5.16 -15.10 -2.10
C GLU A 47 -4.18 -14.16 -2.80
N TRP A 48 -4.40 -13.84 -4.09
CA TRP A 48 -3.51 -12.93 -4.81
C TRP A 48 -3.51 -11.51 -4.25
N ARG A 49 -4.65 -11.06 -3.70
CA ARG A 49 -4.69 -9.77 -2.99
C ARG A 49 -3.87 -9.81 -1.70
N GLN A 50 -3.79 -10.96 -1.02
CA GLN A 50 -2.95 -11.12 0.18
C GLN A 50 -1.47 -11.13 -0.16
N THR A 51 -1.07 -11.66 -1.33
CA THR A 51 0.34 -11.61 -1.70
C THR A 51 0.80 -10.20 -1.96
N GLY A 52 -0.10 -9.27 -2.30
CA GLY A 52 0.25 -7.90 -2.70
C GLY A 52 0.55 -7.74 -4.19
N MET A 53 0.73 -8.85 -4.91
CA MET A 53 0.95 -8.84 -6.35
C MET A 53 -0.27 -8.29 -7.10
N VAL A 54 -1.47 -8.51 -6.57
CA VAL A 54 -2.71 -7.86 -7.02
C VAL A 54 -3.03 -6.74 -6.04
N ALA A 55 -2.88 -5.48 -6.48
CA ALA A 55 -3.12 -4.30 -5.67
C ALA A 55 -4.60 -4.10 -5.29
N ASP A 56 -5.51 -4.48 -6.20
CA ASP A 56 -6.93 -4.52 -5.92
C ASP A 56 -7.63 -5.58 -6.79
N ALA A 57 -8.70 -6.15 -6.27
CA ALA A 57 -9.53 -7.12 -6.97
C ALA A 57 -11.01 -6.92 -6.62
N TRP A 58 -11.83 -6.72 -7.64
CA TRP A 58 -13.29 -6.70 -7.49
C TRP A 58 -13.88 -7.89 -8.21
N LEU A 59 -14.85 -8.55 -7.58
CA LEU A 59 -15.60 -9.64 -8.18
C LEU A 59 -17.06 -9.23 -8.31
N LEU A 60 -17.60 -9.38 -9.50
CA LEU A 60 -18.99 -9.13 -9.85
C LEU A 60 -19.65 -10.45 -10.27
N ASN A 61 -20.81 -10.74 -9.71
CA ASN A 61 -21.65 -11.86 -10.12
C ASN A 61 -22.89 -11.34 -10.86
N ILE A 62 -23.34 -12.07 -11.88
CA ILE A 62 -24.56 -11.69 -12.59
C ILE A 62 -25.75 -11.61 -11.63
N ALA A 63 -26.47 -10.51 -11.67
CA ALA A 63 -27.67 -10.29 -10.84
C ALA A 63 -28.96 -10.54 -11.62
N ASN A 64 -28.92 -10.41 -12.95
CA ASN A 64 -30.06 -10.66 -13.83
C ASN A 64 -29.68 -11.63 -14.96
N THR A 65 -30.14 -12.87 -14.85
CA THR A 65 -29.84 -13.96 -15.80
C THR A 65 -30.66 -13.91 -17.09
N LYS A 66 -31.58 -12.95 -17.24
CA LYS A 66 -32.41 -12.81 -18.46
C LYS A 66 -31.68 -12.12 -19.63
N GLN A 67 -30.45 -11.63 -19.42
CA GLN A 67 -29.64 -10.96 -20.44
C GLN A 67 -28.31 -11.71 -20.67
N PRO A 68 -27.80 -11.75 -21.92
CA PRO A 68 -26.54 -12.42 -22.22
C PRO A 68 -25.36 -11.64 -21.60
N GLY A 69 -24.62 -12.29 -20.71
CA GLY A 69 -23.47 -11.73 -20.02
C GLY A 69 -22.59 -12.82 -19.40
N PHE A 70 -21.56 -12.44 -18.65
CA PHE A 70 -20.73 -13.37 -17.89
C PHE A 70 -21.47 -13.84 -16.65
N ALA A 71 -21.22 -15.06 -16.19
CA ALA A 71 -21.68 -15.50 -14.88
C ALA A 71 -20.98 -14.71 -13.77
N SER A 72 -19.68 -14.51 -13.95
CA SER A 72 -18.85 -13.67 -13.09
C SER A 72 -17.79 -12.92 -13.89
N LEU A 73 -17.45 -11.74 -13.39
CA LEU A 73 -16.42 -10.88 -13.92
C LEU A 73 -15.56 -10.40 -12.76
N ALA A 74 -14.24 -10.53 -12.87
CA ALA A 74 -13.32 -9.91 -11.94
C ALA A 74 -12.43 -8.88 -12.64
N VAL A 75 -12.15 -7.77 -11.96
CA VAL A 75 -11.16 -6.80 -12.39
C VAL A 75 -9.99 -6.90 -11.43
N LEU A 76 -8.82 -7.25 -11.97
CA LEU A 76 -7.55 -7.24 -11.27
C LEU A 76 -6.82 -5.95 -11.60
N GLN A 77 -6.44 -5.20 -10.58
CA GLN A 77 -5.52 -4.08 -10.68
C GLN A 77 -4.15 -4.50 -10.17
N PHE A 78 -3.13 -4.24 -10.97
CA PHE A 78 -1.73 -4.44 -10.63
C PHE A 78 -1.07 -3.07 -10.37
N PRO A 79 -0.07 -2.99 -9.48
CA PRO A 79 0.71 -1.77 -9.30
C PRO A 79 1.25 -1.25 -10.64
N ASP A 80 1.82 -2.14 -11.45
CA ASP A 80 2.22 -1.88 -12.83
C ASP A 80 2.34 -3.15 -13.69
N GLU A 81 2.96 -3.00 -14.88
CA GLU A 81 3.13 -4.07 -15.86
C GLU A 81 4.06 -5.20 -15.40
N SER A 82 5.04 -4.91 -14.52
CA SER A 82 5.96 -5.92 -14.01
C SER A 82 5.23 -6.94 -13.13
N PHE A 83 4.37 -6.46 -12.22
CA PHE A 83 3.48 -7.30 -11.39
C PHE A 83 2.51 -8.11 -12.22
N LEU A 84 1.92 -7.50 -13.26
CA LEU A 84 1.04 -8.21 -14.17
C LEU A 84 1.79 -9.35 -14.86
N ASN A 85 3.01 -9.12 -15.34
CA ASN A 85 3.82 -10.15 -15.99
C ASN A 85 4.27 -11.24 -15.01
N HIS A 86 4.58 -10.89 -13.76
CA HIS A 86 4.87 -11.85 -12.71
C HIS A 86 3.64 -12.72 -12.41
N TRP A 87 2.49 -12.11 -12.15
CA TRP A 87 1.21 -12.80 -11.95
C TRP A 87 0.87 -13.71 -13.12
N GLN A 88 1.09 -13.25 -14.36
CA GLN A 88 0.81 -14.05 -15.54
C GLN A 88 1.68 -15.32 -15.60
N ARG A 89 2.91 -15.26 -15.11
CA ARG A 89 3.84 -16.41 -15.11
C ARG A 89 3.55 -17.36 -13.95
N GLU A 90 3.39 -16.83 -12.74
CA GLU A 90 3.35 -17.63 -11.51
C GLU A 90 1.92 -18.01 -11.08
N CYS A 91 0.93 -17.14 -11.34
CA CYS A 91 -0.42 -17.28 -10.75
C CYS A 91 -1.52 -17.54 -11.77
N ALA A 92 -1.49 -16.91 -12.94
CA ALA A 92 -2.49 -17.13 -13.99
C ALA A 92 -2.66 -18.61 -14.40
N PRO A 93 -1.63 -19.50 -14.36
CA PRO A 93 -1.83 -20.92 -14.61
C PRO A 93 -2.79 -21.64 -13.65
N SER A 94 -3.03 -21.08 -12.45
CA SER A 94 -3.97 -21.62 -11.46
C SER A 94 -5.43 -21.23 -11.73
N ILE A 95 -5.69 -20.37 -12.73
CA ILE A 95 -7.05 -19.98 -13.13
C ILE A 95 -7.79 -21.23 -13.63
N GLY A 96 -8.95 -21.51 -13.03
CA GLY A 96 -9.76 -22.67 -13.39
C GLY A 96 -10.17 -22.67 -14.87
N SER A 97 -10.30 -23.87 -15.44
CA SER A 97 -10.72 -24.07 -16.83
C SER A 97 -12.03 -23.34 -17.13
N GLY A 98 -12.07 -22.59 -18.24
CA GLY A 98 -13.25 -21.83 -18.68
C GLY A 98 -13.32 -20.38 -18.21
N VAL A 99 -12.34 -19.90 -17.45
CA VAL A 99 -12.16 -18.46 -17.17
C VAL A 99 -11.20 -17.87 -18.20
N ILE A 100 -11.58 -16.74 -18.79
CA ILE A 100 -10.77 -16.03 -19.78
C ILE A 100 -10.13 -14.81 -19.09
N ALA A 101 -8.79 -14.75 -19.11
CA ALA A 101 -8.03 -13.60 -18.66
C ALA A 101 -7.71 -12.69 -19.86
N THR A 102 -8.16 -11.43 -19.81
CA THR A 102 -7.92 -10.45 -20.87
C THR A 102 -7.11 -9.28 -20.31
N LYS A 103 -5.89 -9.05 -20.84
CA LYS A 103 -5.13 -7.83 -20.55
C LYS A 103 -5.82 -6.62 -21.18
N VAL A 104 -5.96 -5.55 -20.41
CA VAL A 104 -6.70 -4.36 -20.88
C VAL A 104 -5.94 -3.06 -20.62
N ASP A 105 -6.25 -2.06 -21.44
CA ASP A 105 -5.93 -0.66 -21.17
C ASP A 105 -7.16 0.10 -20.68
N THR A 106 -6.96 1.08 -19.80
CA THR A 106 -8.02 1.96 -19.31
C THR A 106 -8.10 3.21 -20.17
N LEU A 107 -9.19 3.39 -20.93
CA LEU A 107 -9.39 4.56 -21.78
C LEU A 107 -10.04 5.73 -21.02
N ALA A 108 -10.87 5.42 -20.03
CA ALA A 108 -11.48 6.40 -19.14
C ALA A 108 -11.83 5.74 -17.80
N ARG A 109 -11.71 6.51 -16.72
CA ARG A 109 -12.17 6.10 -15.39
C ARG A 109 -12.54 7.31 -14.56
N GLY A 110 -13.45 7.13 -13.61
CA GLY A 110 -13.82 8.15 -12.64
C GLY A 110 -14.37 7.50 -11.39
N GLU A 111 -13.96 8.00 -10.21
CA GLU A 111 -14.30 7.41 -8.92
C GLU A 111 -14.61 8.50 -7.89
N THR A 112 -15.68 8.31 -7.11
CA THR A 112 -16.10 9.20 -6.02
C THR A 112 -15.98 8.44 -4.70
N PHE A 113 -15.21 8.98 -3.74
CA PHE A 113 -15.06 8.39 -2.40
C PHE A 113 -15.83 9.19 -1.33
N PRO A 114 -16.34 8.56 -0.27
CA PRO A 114 -16.31 7.12 0.02
C PRO A 114 -17.25 6.29 -0.88
N ARG A 115 -16.90 5.02 -1.12
CA ARG A 115 -17.68 4.04 -1.91
C ARG A 115 -18.20 2.94 -0.99
N ASP A 116 -19.44 2.53 -1.17
CA ASP A 116 -20.04 1.37 -0.51
C ASP A 116 -20.59 0.41 -1.57
N SER A 117 -19.71 -0.45 -2.09
CA SER A 117 -20.06 -1.41 -3.15
C SER A 117 -21.05 -2.49 -2.68
N THR A 118 -21.28 -2.63 -1.36
CA THR A 118 -22.25 -3.60 -0.82
C THR A 118 -23.70 -3.20 -1.11
N LYS A 119 -23.95 -1.90 -1.30
CA LYS A 119 -25.26 -1.33 -1.65
C LYS A 119 -25.39 -1.04 -3.14
N ALA A 120 -24.30 -1.08 -3.88
CA ALA A 120 -24.23 -0.66 -5.27
C ALA A 120 -24.89 -1.64 -6.25
N VAL A 121 -25.31 -1.13 -7.39
CA VAL A 121 -25.71 -1.94 -8.55
C VAL A 121 -24.71 -1.70 -9.68
N PHE A 122 -24.18 -2.78 -10.24
CA PHE A 122 -23.25 -2.69 -11.35
C PHE A 122 -23.96 -2.91 -12.67
N ALA A 123 -23.65 -2.11 -13.68
CA ALA A 123 -23.99 -2.38 -15.07
C ALA A 123 -22.72 -2.49 -15.89
N VAL A 124 -22.59 -3.58 -16.62
CA VAL A 124 -21.44 -3.83 -17.50
C VAL A 124 -21.93 -3.89 -18.93
N ALA A 125 -21.42 -3.00 -19.77
CA ALA A 125 -21.72 -2.95 -21.19
C ALA A 125 -20.53 -3.44 -22.02
N GLN A 126 -20.79 -4.36 -22.94
CA GLN A 126 -19.82 -5.02 -23.81
C GLN A 126 -19.94 -4.50 -25.24
N TYR A 127 -18.79 -4.24 -25.86
CA TYR A 127 -18.72 -3.68 -27.21
C TYR A 127 -17.67 -4.36 -28.07
N ASP A 128 -18.02 -4.54 -29.34
CA ASP A 128 -17.05 -4.64 -30.43
C ASP A 128 -16.76 -3.25 -30.99
N THR A 129 -15.48 -2.96 -31.26
CA THR A 129 -15.03 -1.69 -31.82
C THR A 129 -14.83 -1.83 -33.32
N THR A 130 -15.69 -1.21 -34.12
CA THR A 130 -15.54 -1.18 -35.58
C THR A 130 -14.52 -0.13 -36.03
N ALA A 131 -14.30 0.89 -35.18
CA ALA A 131 -13.29 1.91 -35.40
C ALA A 131 -11.89 1.47 -34.91
N GLY A 132 -10.85 2.02 -35.54
CA GLY A 132 -9.47 1.89 -35.07
C GLY A 132 -9.24 2.49 -33.66
N PRO A 133 -8.16 2.10 -32.97
CA PRO A 133 -7.90 2.47 -31.57
C PRO A 133 -7.95 3.99 -31.29
N GLU A 134 -7.33 4.81 -32.14
CA GLU A 134 -7.26 6.26 -31.96
C GLU A 134 -8.64 6.89 -32.05
N LYS A 135 -9.41 6.53 -33.08
CA LYS A 135 -10.78 7.03 -33.28
C LYS A 135 -11.70 6.58 -32.14
N TYR A 136 -11.53 5.35 -31.65
CA TYR A 136 -12.28 4.88 -30.48
C TYR A 136 -11.92 5.66 -29.22
N SER A 137 -10.64 5.94 -28.97
CA SER A 137 -10.18 6.74 -27.83
C SER A 137 -10.74 8.16 -27.87
N GLN A 138 -10.78 8.80 -29.04
CA GLN A 138 -11.42 10.11 -29.23
C GLN A 138 -12.91 10.07 -28.96
N TYR A 139 -13.61 9.05 -29.44
CA TYR A 139 -15.03 8.82 -29.14
C TYR A 139 -15.27 8.69 -27.64
N VAL A 140 -14.45 7.94 -26.93
CA VAL A 140 -14.55 7.78 -25.48
C VAL A 140 -14.42 9.12 -24.76
N LYS A 141 -13.34 9.87 -25.07
CA LYS A 141 -13.07 11.17 -24.44
C LYS A 141 -14.16 12.20 -24.74
N GLY A 142 -14.65 12.23 -25.98
CA GLY A 142 -15.59 13.25 -26.44
C GLY A 142 -17.07 12.93 -26.19
N TYR A 143 -17.44 11.65 -26.06
CA TYR A 143 -18.84 11.23 -25.93
C TYR A 143 -19.12 10.48 -24.63
N VAL A 144 -18.38 9.40 -24.33
CA VAL A 144 -18.66 8.53 -23.18
C VAL A 144 -18.30 9.19 -21.86
N THR A 145 -17.09 9.75 -21.74
CA THR A 145 -16.60 10.38 -20.50
C THR A 145 -17.50 11.51 -20.01
N PRO A 146 -17.96 12.46 -20.87
CA PRO A 146 -18.89 13.50 -20.43
C PRO A 146 -20.22 12.96 -19.90
N GLU A 147 -20.78 11.90 -20.50
CA GLU A 147 -22.02 11.28 -19.99
C GLU A 147 -21.80 10.74 -18.56
N MET A 148 -20.68 10.03 -18.33
CA MET A 148 -20.38 9.44 -17.02
C MET A 148 -20.10 10.47 -15.93
N GLU A 149 -19.32 11.52 -16.25
CA GLU A 149 -18.97 12.56 -15.28
C GLU A 149 -20.19 13.36 -14.81
N VAL A 150 -21.19 13.57 -15.68
CA VAL A 150 -22.44 14.22 -15.25
C VAL A 150 -23.25 13.32 -14.31
N LEU A 151 -23.33 12.01 -14.57
CA LEU A 151 -24.00 11.07 -13.65
C LEU A 151 -23.29 10.98 -12.28
N ARG A 152 -21.95 11.09 -12.27
CA ARG A 152 -21.17 11.19 -11.03
C ARG A 152 -21.45 12.48 -10.29
N ALA A 153 -21.51 13.62 -10.98
CA ALA A 153 -21.84 14.91 -10.38
C ALA A 153 -23.25 14.93 -9.75
N GLN A 154 -24.20 14.18 -10.34
CA GLN A 154 -25.54 13.97 -9.79
C GLN A 154 -25.60 12.94 -8.65
N LYS A 155 -24.46 12.34 -8.27
CA LYS A 155 -24.33 11.30 -7.25
C LYS A 155 -25.12 10.02 -7.55
N LEU A 156 -25.43 9.75 -8.81
CA LEU A 156 -26.07 8.50 -9.23
C LEU A 156 -25.02 7.39 -9.42
N LEU A 157 -23.89 7.77 -10.02
CA LEU A 157 -22.77 6.88 -10.30
C LEU A 157 -21.64 7.15 -9.29
N THR A 158 -21.11 6.11 -8.63
CA THR A 158 -19.97 6.22 -7.72
C THR A 158 -18.66 5.92 -8.42
N SER A 159 -18.65 5.04 -9.42
CA SER A 159 -17.48 4.82 -10.26
C SER A 159 -17.83 4.34 -11.68
N TYR A 160 -16.89 4.54 -12.60
CA TYR A 160 -16.87 3.81 -13.87
C TYR A 160 -15.45 3.54 -14.35
N PHE A 161 -15.32 2.47 -15.12
CA PHE A 161 -14.11 2.10 -15.85
C PHE A 161 -14.48 1.71 -17.28
N LEU A 162 -13.77 2.28 -18.25
CA LEU A 162 -13.83 1.85 -19.64
C LEU A 162 -12.52 1.17 -20.03
N PHE A 163 -12.58 -0.14 -20.20
CA PHE A 163 -11.46 -0.97 -20.60
C PHE A 163 -11.48 -1.28 -22.10
N THR A 164 -10.32 -1.41 -22.73
CA THR A 164 -10.17 -1.98 -24.08
C THR A 164 -9.18 -3.14 -24.05
N ALA A 165 -9.51 -4.24 -24.73
CA ALA A 165 -8.62 -5.39 -24.82
C ALA A 165 -7.35 -5.03 -25.60
N ARG A 166 -6.18 -5.39 -25.05
CA ARG A 166 -4.89 -5.20 -25.74
C ARG A 166 -4.78 -6.11 -26.97
N ASP A 167 -5.19 -7.38 -26.83
CA ASP A 167 -5.39 -8.28 -27.98
C ASP A 167 -6.87 -8.29 -28.39
N ARG A 168 -7.22 -7.40 -29.33
CA ARG A 168 -8.60 -7.27 -29.84
C ARG A 168 -9.08 -8.46 -30.67
N LYS A 169 -8.17 -9.28 -31.20
CA LYS A 169 -8.53 -10.42 -32.07
C LYS A 169 -8.77 -11.69 -31.25
N GLY A 170 -8.04 -11.86 -30.16
CA GLY A 170 -8.18 -13.01 -29.26
C GLY A 170 -9.20 -12.83 -28.13
N ALA A 171 -9.67 -11.61 -27.87
CA ALA A 171 -10.59 -11.33 -26.76
C ALA A 171 -12.08 -11.58 -27.11
N PRO A 172 -12.90 -12.02 -26.13
CA PRO A 172 -14.35 -12.24 -26.32
C PRO A 172 -15.16 -10.95 -26.50
N TRP A 173 -14.53 -9.79 -26.27
CA TRP A 173 -15.05 -8.43 -26.46
C TRP A 173 -13.86 -7.50 -26.66
N GLN A 174 -14.08 -6.33 -27.28
CA GLN A 174 -13.00 -5.38 -27.57
C GLN A 174 -13.00 -4.17 -26.62
N SER A 175 -14.16 -3.83 -26.05
CA SER A 175 -14.31 -2.79 -25.05
C SER A 175 -15.38 -3.13 -24.03
N LEU A 176 -15.16 -2.71 -22.79
CA LEU A 176 -15.99 -3.02 -21.63
C LEU A 176 -16.18 -1.78 -20.76
N LEU A 177 -17.42 -1.32 -20.60
CA LEU A 177 -17.78 -0.24 -19.69
C LEU A 177 -18.39 -0.82 -18.42
N VAL A 178 -17.67 -0.72 -17.30
CA VAL A 178 -18.14 -1.10 -15.96
C VAL A 178 -18.63 0.16 -15.26
N MET A 179 -19.89 0.19 -14.86
CA MET A 179 -20.54 1.30 -14.16
C MET A 179 -21.04 0.84 -12.80
N GLU A 180 -20.67 1.54 -11.75
CA GLU A 180 -21.14 1.30 -10.38
C GLU A 180 -22.11 2.41 -9.97
N TYR A 181 -23.39 2.06 -9.88
CA TYR A 181 -24.43 2.94 -9.36
C TYR A 181 -24.50 2.83 -7.85
N ARG A 182 -24.66 3.98 -7.18
CA ARG A 182 -24.60 4.11 -5.72
C ARG A 182 -25.51 3.13 -4.97
N ASP A 183 -26.72 2.95 -5.47
CA ASP A 183 -27.77 2.13 -4.87
C ASP A 183 -28.84 1.75 -5.94
N PRO A 184 -29.80 0.86 -5.63
CA PRO A 184 -30.85 0.48 -6.59
C PRO A 184 -31.71 1.66 -7.08
N LEU A 185 -31.98 2.67 -6.25
CA LEU A 185 -32.77 3.84 -6.65
C LEU A 185 -32.02 4.69 -7.68
N ALA A 186 -30.71 4.86 -7.50
CA ALA A 186 -29.85 5.51 -8.47
C ALA A 186 -29.82 4.74 -9.81
N PHE A 187 -29.80 3.41 -9.75
CA PHE A 187 -29.83 2.55 -10.93
C PHE A 187 -31.16 2.63 -11.68
N GLU A 188 -32.30 2.70 -10.99
CA GLU A 188 -33.62 2.87 -11.61
C GLU A 188 -33.76 4.22 -12.33
N ARG A 189 -33.19 5.29 -11.74
CA ARG A 189 -33.21 6.63 -12.34
C ARG A 189 -32.30 6.79 -13.57
N ARG A 190 -31.46 5.81 -13.88
CA ARG A 190 -30.39 5.96 -14.89
C ARG A 190 -30.91 6.36 -16.27
N GLU A 191 -32.04 5.82 -16.72
CA GLU A 191 -32.56 6.06 -18.09
C GLU A 191 -33.04 7.51 -18.24
N THR A 192 -33.81 7.99 -17.25
CA THR A 192 -34.25 9.39 -17.19
C THR A 192 -33.06 10.32 -17.07
N ALA A 193 -32.14 10.05 -16.14
CA ALA A 193 -30.96 10.87 -15.94
C ALA A 193 -30.09 10.94 -17.22
N MET A 194 -29.83 9.80 -17.86
CA MET A 194 -29.07 9.76 -19.11
C MET A 194 -29.75 10.55 -20.22
N SER A 195 -31.07 10.54 -20.29
CA SER A 195 -31.83 11.33 -21.28
C SER A 195 -31.63 12.83 -21.05
N GLU A 196 -31.75 13.29 -19.80
CA GLU A 196 -31.49 14.69 -19.43
C GLU A 196 -30.03 15.11 -19.70
N VAL A 197 -29.07 14.20 -19.44
CA VAL A 197 -27.66 14.43 -19.73
C VAL A 197 -27.43 14.62 -21.23
N ARG A 198 -28.00 13.74 -22.05
CA ARG A 198 -27.89 13.81 -23.51
C ARG A 198 -28.56 15.06 -24.08
N GLU A 199 -29.71 15.46 -23.53
CA GLU A 199 -30.37 16.71 -23.91
C GLU A 199 -29.46 17.92 -23.66
N LYS A 200 -28.84 18.01 -22.48
CA LYS A 200 -27.90 19.09 -22.16
C LYS A 200 -26.65 19.08 -23.06
N LEU A 201 -26.06 17.91 -23.26
CA LEU A 201 -24.84 17.75 -24.07
C LEU A 201 -25.09 17.94 -25.57
N SER A 202 -26.33 17.81 -26.04
CA SER A 202 -26.70 18.01 -27.45
C SER A 202 -26.41 19.43 -27.96
N SER A 203 -26.32 20.41 -27.05
CA SER A 203 -25.92 21.79 -27.36
C SER A 203 -24.44 21.92 -27.78
N ASN A 204 -23.61 20.92 -27.47
CA ASN A 204 -22.22 20.85 -27.89
C ASN A 204 -22.11 20.16 -29.26
N PRO A 205 -21.71 20.87 -30.34
CA PRO A 205 -21.66 20.32 -31.69
C PRO A 205 -20.74 19.09 -31.83
N SER A 206 -19.58 19.12 -31.16
CA SER A 206 -18.61 18.02 -31.21
C SER A 206 -19.12 16.76 -30.51
N TRP A 207 -19.85 16.93 -29.40
CA TRP A 207 -20.50 15.80 -28.73
C TRP A 207 -21.63 15.23 -29.60
N LYS A 208 -22.43 16.09 -30.23
CA LYS A 208 -23.56 15.69 -31.09
C LYS A 208 -23.10 14.87 -32.30
N GLU A 209 -22.01 15.26 -32.95
CA GLU A 209 -21.42 14.53 -34.07
C GLU A 209 -20.97 13.10 -33.66
N LEU A 210 -20.33 12.97 -32.50
CA LEU A 210 -19.94 11.66 -31.96
C LEU A 210 -21.14 10.81 -31.55
N SER A 211 -22.20 11.44 -31.01
CA SER A 211 -23.46 10.77 -30.68
C SER A 211 -24.13 10.18 -31.92
N ASP A 212 -24.17 10.95 -33.01
CA ASP A 212 -24.84 10.55 -34.26
C ASP A 212 -24.06 9.46 -34.99
N SER A 213 -22.73 9.46 -34.89
CA SER A 213 -21.85 8.50 -35.56
C SER A 213 -21.55 7.24 -34.75
N LYS A 214 -22.02 7.11 -33.50
CA LYS A 214 -21.63 6.04 -32.56
C LYS A 214 -21.83 4.61 -33.07
N GLN A 215 -22.86 4.35 -33.88
CA GLN A 215 -23.11 3.02 -34.47
C GLN A 215 -22.05 2.61 -35.50
N SER A 216 -21.35 3.58 -36.12
CA SER A 216 -20.21 3.31 -37.00
C SER A 216 -18.89 3.07 -36.24
N ILE A 217 -18.88 3.36 -34.93
CA ILE A 217 -17.70 3.32 -34.07
C ILE A 217 -17.67 2.06 -33.22
N ARG A 218 -18.84 1.62 -32.73
CA ARG A 218 -19.00 0.42 -31.91
C ARG A 218 -20.30 -0.32 -32.21
N LYS A 219 -20.27 -1.63 -31.99
CA LYS A 219 -21.44 -2.50 -31.90
C LYS A 219 -21.64 -2.91 -30.45
N GLU A 220 -22.84 -2.73 -29.93
CA GLU A 220 -23.21 -3.22 -28.61
C GLU A 220 -23.50 -4.72 -28.65
N LEU A 221 -22.85 -5.45 -27.74
CA LEU A 221 -23.03 -6.88 -27.58
C LEU A 221 -24.07 -7.15 -26.49
N SER A 222 -23.87 -6.57 -25.31
CA SER A 222 -24.85 -6.61 -24.24
C SER A 222 -24.62 -5.50 -23.22
N VAL A 223 -25.67 -5.24 -22.43
CA VAL A 223 -25.58 -4.54 -21.15
C VAL A 223 -26.19 -5.49 -20.13
N THR A 224 -25.51 -5.76 -19.03
CA THR A 224 -25.97 -6.74 -18.03
C THR A 224 -25.76 -6.20 -16.62
N GLN A 225 -26.71 -6.49 -15.74
CA GLN A 225 -26.66 -6.10 -14.33
C GLN A 225 -25.89 -7.14 -13.51
N TYR A 226 -25.00 -6.64 -12.66
CA TYR A 226 -24.21 -7.42 -11.74
C TYR A 226 -24.36 -6.90 -10.30
N ALA A 227 -24.10 -7.77 -9.35
CA ALA A 227 -23.93 -7.45 -7.95
C ALA A 227 -22.46 -7.64 -7.57
N TRP A 228 -21.97 -6.76 -6.71
CA TRP A 228 -20.66 -6.95 -6.10
C TRP A 228 -20.67 -8.19 -5.21
N ARG A 229 -19.57 -8.94 -5.26
CA ARG A 229 -19.33 -10.08 -4.40
C ARG A 229 -18.14 -9.77 -3.52
N LEU A 230 -18.37 -9.79 -2.21
CA LEU A 230 -17.30 -9.77 -1.23
C LEU A 230 -16.37 -10.96 -1.48
N LEU A 231 -15.08 -10.68 -1.67
CA LEU A 231 -14.07 -11.72 -1.69
C LEU A 231 -14.00 -12.37 -0.30
N PRO A 232 -13.79 -13.70 -0.22
CA PRO A 232 -13.56 -14.35 1.04
C PRO A 232 -12.42 -13.65 1.76
N SER A 233 -12.52 -13.66 3.09
CA SER A 233 -11.42 -13.24 3.92
C SER A 233 -10.17 -14.07 3.63
N PRO A 234 -8.99 -13.53 3.95
CA PRO A 234 -7.77 -14.31 3.96
C PRO A 234 -7.94 -15.66 4.64
N ALA A 235 -7.28 -16.69 4.12
CA ALA A 235 -7.30 -18.03 4.69
C ALA A 235 -6.55 -18.01 6.02
N LEU A 236 -7.25 -17.56 7.06
CA LEU A 236 -6.79 -17.44 8.43
C LEU A 236 -7.40 -18.58 9.26
N GLU A 237 -7.53 -19.76 8.66
CA GLU A 237 -8.28 -20.88 9.24
C GLU A 237 -7.64 -21.39 10.54
N ASP A 238 -6.33 -21.19 10.69
CA ASP A 238 -5.58 -21.51 11.91
C ASP A 238 -5.75 -20.46 13.01
N LEU A 239 -6.39 -19.31 12.73
CA LEU A 239 -6.62 -18.28 13.74
C LEU A 239 -7.88 -18.54 14.55
N PRO A 240 -7.83 -18.36 15.89
CA PRO A 240 -9.02 -18.44 16.71
C PRO A 240 -10.00 -17.32 16.35
N ASN A 241 -11.28 -17.68 16.24
CA ASN A 241 -12.34 -16.69 16.21
C ASN A 241 -12.34 -15.89 17.50
N TYR A 242 -12.62 -14.60 17.40
CA TYR A 242 -12.89 -13.78 18.56
C TYR A 242 -14.03 -14.37 19.37
N LYS A 243 -13.76 -14.61 20.64
CA LYS A 243 -14.73 -14.99 21.65
C LYS A 243 -14.51 -14.08 22.84
N ALA A 244 -15.57 -13.39 23.22
CA ALA A 244 -15.52 -12.48 24.34
C ALA A 244 -15.15 -13.25 25.63
N GLU A 245 -14.11 -12.82 26.32
CA GLU A 245 -13.75 -13.27 27.67
C GLU A 245 -14.16 -12.24 28.73
N TYR A 246 -14.41 -11.00 28.32
CA TYR A 246 -14.74 -9.91 29.22
C TYR A 246 -15.75 -8.97 28.56
N THR A 247 -16.82 -8.59 29.27
CA THR A 247 -17.78 -7.59 28.76
C THR A 247 -17.25 -6.19 29.02
N VAL A 248 -16.93 -5.47 27.95
CA VAL A 248 -16.41 -4.11 28.05
C VAL A 248 -17.55 -3.12 28.22
N LYS A 249 -17.57 -2.41 29.36
CA LYS A 249 -18.53 -1.32 29.67
C LYS A 249 -17.85 0.03 29.92
N SER A 250 -16.53 0.06 29.91
CA SER A 250 -15.72 1.25 30.12
C SER A 250 -15.35 1.90 28.79
N THR A 251 -14.94 3.18 28.86
CA THR A 251 -14.40 3.90 27.72
C THR A 251 -12.93 3.52 27.49
N ILE A 252 -12.64 3.00 26.31
CA ILE A 252 -11.27 2.79 25.82
C ILE A 252 -10.78 4.10 25.17
N ARG A 253 -9.66 4.64 25.65
CA ARG A 253 -9.12 5.92 25.18
C ARG A 253 -7.97 5.69 24.22
N VAL A 254 -8.06 6.26 23.02
CA VAL A 254 -7.08 6.06 21.94
C VAL A 254 -6.50 7.41 21.53
N LEU A 255 -5.17 7.52 21.54
CA LEU A 255 -4.44 8.68 21.03
C LEU A 255 -3.31 8.19 20.12
N GLY A 256 -3.27 8.64 18.87
CA GLY A 256 -2.19 8.31 17.96
C GLY A 256 -2.63 8.23 16.50
N SER A 257 -1.87 7.50 15.70
CA SER A 257 -2.09 7.39 14.26
C SER A 257 -3.44 6.75 13.94
N PHE A 258 -4.13 7.31 12.95
CA PHE A 258 -5.36 6.71 12.45
C PHE A 258 -5.14 5.43 11.61
N LEU A 259 -3.88 5.10 11.31
CA LEU A 259 -3.46 3.96 10.49
C LEU A 259 -4.36 3.75 9.27
N LYS A 260 -4.56 4.83 8.49
CA LYS A 260 -5.35 4.79 7.25
C LYS A 260 -6.74 4.18 7.45
N PHE A 261 -7.46 4.64 8.47
CA PHE A 261 -8.80 4.18 8.89
C PHE A 261 -8.85 2.83 9.60
N ALA A 262 -7.75 2.06 9.65
CA ALA A 262 -7.75 0.74 10.28
C ALA A 262 -8.23 0.80 11.74
N VAL A 263 -7.83 1.83 12.49
CA VAL A 263 -8.24 1.97 13.90
C VAL A 263 -9.75 2.16 14.04
N ALA A 264 -10.37 3.03 13.24
CA ALA A 264 -11.83 3.21 13.27
C ALA A 264 -12.56 1.93 12.84
N ASN A 265 -12.11 1.28 11.77
CA ASN A 265 -12.75 0.06 11.28
C ASN A 265 -12.68 -1.06 12.33
N LEU A 266 -11.57 -1.16 13.06
CA LEU A 266 -11.41 -2.11 14.17
C LEU A 266 -12.34 -1.76 15.34
N GLN A 267 -12.49 -0.48 15.67
CA GLN A 267 -13.41 -0.02 16.71
C GLN A 267 -14.87 -0.36 16.35
N GLU A 268 -15.30 -0.05 15.12
CA GLU A 268 -16.64 -0.37 14.63
C GLU A 268 -16.88 -1.88 14.61
N GLY A 269 -15.90 -2.66 14.14
CA GLY A 269 -15.97 -4.13 14.16
C GLY A 269 -16.08 -4.70 15.57
N PHE A 270 -15.36 -4.13 16.54
CA PHE A 270 -15.42 -4.56 17.94
C PHE A 270 -16.79 -4.31 18.56
N LEU A 271 -17.42 -3.17 18.26
CA LEU A 271 -18.75 -2.80 18.77
C LEU A 271 -19.85 -3.77 18.32
N GLN A 272 -19.66 -4.50 17.21
CA GLN A 272 -20.59 -5.56 16.81
C GLN A 272 -20.64 -6.73 17.81
N TYR A 273 -19.55 -6.95 18.56
CA TYR A 273 -19.45 -8.01 19.57
C TYR A 273 -19.52 -7.47 21.00
N GLN A 274 -19.19 -6.20 21.22
CA GLN A 274 -19.16 -5.52 22.51
C GLN A 274 -19.94 -4.20 22.43
N PRO A 275 -21.29 -4.25 22.30
CA PRO A 275 -22.11 -3.06 22.03
C PRO A 275 -22.13 -2.04 23.18
N ASP A 276 -21.78 -2.46 24.39
CA ASP A 276 -21.70 -1.59 25.57
C ASP A 276 -20.35 -0.85 25.68
N ALA A 277 -19.36 -1.21 24.86
CA ALA A 277 -18.05 -0.57 24.87
C ALA A 277 -18.15 0.85 24.30
N GLN A 278 -17.28 1.75 24.78
CA GLN A 278 -17.18 3.11 24.25
C GLN A 278 -15.74 3.41 23.85
N PHE A 279 -15.57 4.19 22.79
CA PHE A 279 -14.26 4.69 22.38
C PHE A 279 -14.20 6.21 22.47
N ALA A 280 -13.12 6.72 23.06
CA ALA A 280 -12.74 8.13 22.99
C ALA A 280 -11.44 8.21 22.19
N SER A 281 -11.54 8.52 20.90
CA SER A 281 -10.42 8.52 19.96
C SER A 281 -10.02 9.95 19.61
N ASN A 282 -8.72 10.24 19.71
CA ASN A 282 -8.09 11.44 19.17
C ASN A 282 -7.01 11.01 18.19
N PHE A 283 -7.27 11.20 16.90
CA PHE A 283 -6.36 10.77 15.84
C PHE A 283 -5.41 11.89 15.45
N SER A 284 -4.11 11.60 15.48
CA SER A 284 -3.07 12.46 14.92
C SER A 284 -2.71 12.01 13.51
N THR A 285 -2.22 12.95 12.70
CA THR A 285 -1.71 12.68 11.36
C THR A 285 -0.36 11.99 11.36
N SER A 286 0.33 11.94 12.52
CA SER A 286 1.64 11.31 12.69
C SER A 286 1.66 10.42 13.94
N SER A 287 2.62 9.50 14.02
CA SER A 287 2.77 8.58 15.16
C SER A 287 3.42 9.24 16.37
N GLU A 288 4.14 10.35 16.14
CA GLU A 288 4.79 11.16 17.16
C GLU A 288 3.81 11.61 18.23
N GLY A 289 4.24 11.48 19.49
CA GLY A 289 3.43 11.87 20.65
C GLY A 289 2.36 10.85 21.07
N ALA A 290 2.12 9.77 20.32
CA ALA A 290 1.13 8.76 20.71
C ALA A 290 1.45 8.12 22.09
N ILE A 291 2.71 7.73 22.31
CA ILE A 291 3.18 7.17 23.59
C ILE A 291 3.03 8.18 24.75
N SER A 292 3.07 9.49 24.46
CA SER A 292 2.84 10.52 25.48
C SER A 292 1.46 10.44 26.12
N GLY A 293 0.44 10.02 25.36
CA GLY A 293 -0.89 9.78 25.88
C GLY A 293 -0.91 8.71 26.98
N LEU A 294 -0.04 7.70 26.88
CA LEU A 294 0.01 6.61 27.85
C LEU A 294 0.57 7.08 29.20
N TYR A 295 1.72 7.77 29.21
CA TYR A 295 2.36 8.19 30.47
C TYR A 295 1.79 9.48 31.06
N THR A 296 0.98 10.23 30.31
CA THR A 296 0.18 11.35 30.84
C THR A 296 -1.23 10.93 31.27
N GLY A 297 -1.62 9.68 31.03
CA GLY A 297 -2.94 9.12 31.37
C GLY A 297 -4.09 9.53 30.44
N ILE A 298 -3.80 10.31 29.38
CA ILE A 298 -4.78 10.77 28.39
C ILE A 298 -5.37 9.59 27.60
N SER A 299 -4.54 8.61 27.23
CA SER A 299 -4.96 7.42 26.48
C SER A 299 -4.60 6.13 27.20
N THR A 300 -5.29 5.05 26.83
CA THR A 300 -4.98 3.68 27.25
C THR A 300 -4.30 2.89 26.13
N ILE A 301 -4.40 3.37 24.89
CA ILE A 301 -3.84 2.76 23.68
C ILE A 301 -3.21 3.85 22.82
N ALA A 302 -2.03 3.56 22.29
CA ALA A 302 -1.29 4.38 21.35
C ALA A 302 -1.02 3.63 20.03
N PRO A 303 -1.89 3.78 19.01
CA PRO A 303 -1.64 3.25 17.67
C PRO A 303 -0.55 4.06 16.95
N MET A 304 0.38 3.38 16.31
CA MET A 304 1.53 3.99 15.63
C MET A 304 1.83 3.26 14.32
N GLY A 305 2.13 4.04 13.28
CA GLY A 305 2.66 3.51 12.02
C GLY A 305 4.18 3.61 11.93
N ASP A 306 4.78 4.45 12.77
CA ASP A 306 6.24 4.57 12.89
C ASP A 306 6.76 3.74 14.05
N ASP A 307 8.02 3.34 13.91
CA ASP A 307 8.75 2.65 14.95
C ASP A 307 9.00 3.60 16.13
N ALA A 308 8.80 3.12 17.36
CA ALA A 308 9.04 3.94 18.53
C ALA A 308 10.52 4.25 18.67
N LYS A 309 10.80 5.55 18.83
CA LYS A 309 12.15 6.07 19.02
C LYS A 309 12.54 5.89 20.48
N ILE A 310 13.84 5.78 20.78
CA ILE A 310 14.33 5.77 22.17
C ILE A 310 13.81 7.01 22.93
N PRO A 311 13.85 8.24 22.37
CA PRO A 311 13.27 9.42 23.03
C PRO A 311 11.74 9.40 23.20
N ASP A 312 11.00 8.62 22.41
CA ASP A 312 9.55 8.46 22.60
C ASP A 312 9.25 7.58 23.82
N MET A 313 10.07 6.54 24.03
CA MET A 313 9.90 5.56 25.11
C MET A 313 10.55 5.98 26.44
N MET A 314 11.63 6.78 26.39
CA MET A 314 12.38 7.17 27.60
C MET A 314 11.51 7.92 28.63
N PRO A 315 10.62 8.87 28.26
CA PRO A 315 9.73 9.51 29.23
C PRO A 315 8.75 8.52 29.86
N PHE A 316 8.23 7.56 29.10
CA PHE A 316 7.38 6.49 29.64
C PHE A 316 8.16 5.67 30.68
N PHE A 317 9.38 5.26 30.33
CA PHE A 317 10.27 4.53 31.24
C PHE A 317 10.59 5.33 32.51
N ASN A 318 10.85 6.63 32.41
CA ASN A 318 11.13 7.48 33.56
C ASN A 318 9.93 7.64 34.50
N VAL A 319 8.70 7.54 33.98
CA VAL A 319 7.46 7.62 34.77
C VAL A 319 7.16 6.30 35.47
N TYR A 320 7.31 5.17 34.77
CA TYR A 320 6.83 3.87 35.24
C TYR A 320 7.91 2.87 35.66
N GLY A 321 9.16 3.07 35.25
CA GLY A 321 10.28 2.15 35.48
C GLY A 321 10.32 0.93 34.56
N TYR A 322 9.47 0.89 33.53
CA TYR A 322 9.38 -0.19 32.52
C TYR A 322 8.91 0.39 31.17
N LEU A 323 9.00 -0.39 30.09
CA LEU A 323 8.58 0.02 28.74
C LEU A 323 7.09 -0.24 28.46
N PRO A 324 6.44 0.52 27.55
CA PRO A 324 5.09 0.18 27.13
C PRO A 324 5.12 -1.15 26.37
N LEU A 325 4.06 -1.94 26.51
CA LEU A 325 3.92 -3.18 25.75
C LEU A 325 3.67 -2.84 24.28
N GLU A 326 4.58 -3.27 23.41
CA GLU A 326 4.46 -3.17 21.95
C GLU A 326 3.78 -4.41 21.38
N LEU A 327 2.68 -4.20 20.67
CA LEU A 327 1.96 -5.23 19.91
C LEU A 327 2.00 -4.87 18.43
N SER A 328 2.56 -5.76 17.61
CA SER A 328 2.36 -5.66 16.16
C SER A 328 0.92 -6.07 15.83
N VAL A 329 0.21 -5.27 15.04
CA VAL A 329 -1.21 -5.52 14.70
C VAL A 329 -1.43 -5.79 13.22
N ALA A 330 -0.49 -5.37 12.36
CA ALA A 330 -0.51 -5.60 10.92
C ALA A 330 0.91 -5.50 10.33
N THR A 331 1.14 -6.13 9.18
CA THR A 331 2.38 -5.99 8.40
C THR A 331 2.21 -4.84 7.40
N GLY A 332 3.26 -4.07 7.16
CA GLY A 332 3.31 -3.06 6.11
C GLY A 332 3.05 -3.64 4.72
N ASP A 333 2.53 -2.81 3.83
CA ASP A 333 2.23 -3.18 2.45
C ASP A 333 3.46 -3.05 1.55
N TYR A 334 3.55 -3.91 0.54
CA TYR A 334 4.67 -3.96 -0.38
C TYR A 334 4.83 -2.66 -1.20
N GLU A 335 3.75 -2.04 -1.67
CA GLU A 335 3.86 -0.89 -2.60
C GLU A 335 2.76 0.17 -2.51
N LYS A 336 1.65 -0.13 -1.83
CA LYS A 336 0.49 0.75 -1.87
C LYS A 336 0.81 2.13 -1.35
N ARG A 337 0.51 3.15 -2.16
CA ARG A 337 0.86 4.52 -1.80
C ARG A 337 0.21 4.95 -0.49
N GLY A 338 1.03 5.40 0.46
CA GLY A 338 0.57 5.86 1.76
C GLY A 338 0.29 4.75 2.78
N ALA A 339 0.63 3.48 2.47
CA ALA A 339 0.78 2.41 3.45
C ALA A 339 2.12 2.52 4.20
N LEU A 340 2.38 1.57 5.11
CA LEU A 340 3.71 1.39 5.72
C LEU A 340 4.56 0.52 4.81
N TRP A 341 5.65 1.05 4.27
CA TRP A 341 6.50 0.33 3.33
C TRP A 341 7.70 -0.33 4.01
N PRO A 342 8.07 -1.56 3.61
CA PRO A 342 9.37 -2.13 3.93
C PRO A 342 10.54 -1.25 3.49
N GLY A 343 11.67 -1.41 4.18
CA GLY A 343 12.94 -0.83 3.76
C GLY A 343 13.62 -1.70 2.70
N VAL A 344 14.29 -1.07 1.73
CA VAL A 344 15.00 -1.77 0.65
C VAL A 344 16.42 -1.25 0.52
N ILE A 345 17.31 -2.13 0.08
CA ILE A 345 18.70 -1.78 -0.20
C ILE A 345 18.88 -1.72 -1.70
N VAL A 346 19.37 -0.58 -2.17
CA VAL A 346 19.41 -0.23 -3.58
C VAL A 346 20.85 0.07 -3.99
N VAL A 347 21.23 -0.42 -5.16
CA VAL A 347 22.51 -0.10 -5.82
C VAL A 347 22.25 0.22 -7.27
N ASN A 348 23.24 0.81 -7.94
CA ASN A 348 23.23 0.88 -9.39
C ASN A 348 23.23 -0.52 -10.03
N LYS A 349 22.53 -0.71 -11.15
CA LYS A 349 22.50 -1.98 -11.89
C LYS A 349 23.88 -2.46 -12.36
N GLU A 350 24.82 -1.53 -12.56
CA GLU A 350 26.21 -1.84 -12.91
C GLU A 350 27.01 -2.43 -11.74
N ASN A 351 26.55 -2.21 -10.50
CA ASN A 351 27.19 -2.80 -9.33
C ASN A 351 26.97 -4.34 -9.35
N PRO A 352 28.01 -5.17 -9.26
CA PRO A 352 27.87 -6.61 -9.45
C PRO A 352 27.19 -7.36 -8.29
N ILE A 353 27.10 -6.81 -7.07
CA ILE A 353 26.43 -7.53 -5.98
C ILE A 353 24.92 -7.70 -6.23
N THR A 354 24.34 -8.78 -5.74
CA THR A 354 22.90 -9.06 -5.84
C THR A 354 22.24 -9.23 -4.47
N HIS A 355 23.04 -9.26 -3.41
CA HIS A 355 22.59 -9.56 -2.07
C HIS A 355 23.50 -8.95 -1.01
N ILE A 356 22.98 -8.82 0.21
CA ILE A 356 23.70 -8.30 1.37
C ILE A 356 23.10 -8.87 2.67
N THR A 357 23.91 -9.04 3.72
CA THR A 357 23.42 -9.49 5.04
C THR A 357 23.10 -8.29 5.94
N MET A 358 22.23 -8.48 6.94
CA MET A 358 21.97 -7.45 7.96
C MET A 358 23.26 -7.04 8.71
N GLU A 359 24.18 -7.97 8.95
CA GLU A 359 25.49 -7.66 9.54
C GLU A 359 26.35 -6.78 8.61
N GLN A 360 26.36 -7.07 7.30
CA GLN A 360 27.06 -6.24 6.33
C GLN A 360 26.44 -4.85 6.23
N LEU A 361 25.11 -4.74 6.27
CA LEU A 361 24.40 -3.44 6.30
C LEU A 361 24.81 -2.60 7.50
N ASP A 362 24.89 -3.20 8.69
CA ASP A 362 25.39 -2.54 9.88
C ASP A 362 26.80 -1.97 9.64
N ARG A 363 27.68 -2.77 9.05
CA ARG A 363 29.09 -2.42 8.83
C ARG A 363 29.30 -1.42 7.69
N VAL A 364 28.40 -1.37 6.71
CA VAL A 364 28.39 -0.40 5.60
C VAL A 364 27.83 0.96 6.05
N PHE A 365 26.64 0.96 6.66
CA PHE A 365 25.91 2.18 6.97
C PHE A 365 26.18 2.74 8.37
N GLY A 366 26.68 1.94 9.32
CA GLY A 366 27.05 2.43 10.65
C GLY A 366 28.52 2.84 10.75
N SER A 367 28.89 3.45 11.88
CA SER A 367 30.28 3.78 12.25
C SER A 367 30.76 3.01 13.50
N GLU A 368 31.98 3.30 13.95
CA GLU A 368 32.48 2.78 15.23
C GLU A 368 31.62 3.25 16.40
N ARG A 369 31.34 2.35 17.35
CA ARG A 369 30.48 2.65 18.50
C ARG A 369 30.85 1.81 19.71
N THR A 370 30.65 2.36 20.89
CA THR A 370 30.91 1.67 22.18
C THR A 370 29.77 0.78 22.64
N GLY A 371 28.65 0.80 21.92
CA GLY A 371 27.45 0.04 22.23
C GLY A 371 26.26 0.48 21.38
N ALA A 372 25.11 -0.11 21.64
CA ALA A 372 23.80 0.28 21.12
C ALA A 372 22.71 -0.08 22.14
N TRP A 373 21.43 0.10 21.80
CA TRP A 373 20.34 -0.12 22.75
C TRP A 373 19.78 -1.55 22.68
N SER A 374 19.55 -2.13 23.85
CA SER A 374 18.71 -3.31 24.04
C SER A 374 17.38 -2.84 24.64
N VAL A 375 16.29 -3.01 23.89
CA VAL A 375 14.96 -2.50 24.22
C VAL A 375 14.02 -3.68 24.42
N GLY A 376 13.37 -3.77 25.59
CA GLY A 376 12.25 -4.69 25.86
C GLY A 376 12.60 -6.18 26.05
N ASP A 377 13.53 -6.71 25.25
CA ASP A 377 13.96 -8.12 25.25
C ASP A 377 15.14 -8.40 26.20
N ASN A 378 15.33 -7.55 27.22
CA ASN A 378 16.29 -7.79 28.30
C ASN A 378 15.56 -8.31 29.56
N PRO A 379 16.29 -8.94 30.51
CA PRO A 379 15.69 -9.53 31.71
C PRO A 379 14.85 -8.55 32.54
N GLU A 380 15.14 -7.25 32.45
CA GLU A 380 14.44 -6.20 33.18
C GLU A 380 13.28 -5.55 32.38
N HIS A 381 13.02 -5.97 31.14
CA HIS A 381 12.05 -5.36 30.22
C HIS A 381 12.16 -3.82 30.10
N ASN A 382 13.41 -3.32 30.06
CA ASN A 382 13.73 -1.89 30.09
C ASN A 382 14.47 -1.41 28.82
N ILE A 383 14.95 -0.16 28.83
CA ILE A 383 15.87 0.39 27.84
C ILE A 383 17.28 0.37 28.43
N LEU A 384 18.21 -0.36 27.81
CA LEU A 384 19.60 -0.46 28.25
C LEU A 384 20.58 -0.15 27.11
N PHE A 385 21.49 0.81 27.31
CA PHE A 385 22.64 0.97 26.43
C PHE A 385 23.71 -0.07 26.81
N THR A 386 24.11 -0.92 25.86
CA THR A 386 24.97 -2.09 26.12
C THR A 386 26.14 -2.19 25.14
N ALA A 387 27.30 -2.58 25.68
CA ALA A 387 28.49 -2.89 24.90
C ALA A 387 28.37 -4.18 24.07
N LYS A 388 27.29 -4.96 24.23
CA LYS A 388 26.99 -6.14 23.39
C LYS A 388 27.03 -5.82 21.89
N TYR A 389 26.61 -4.60 21.53
CA TYR A 389 26.55 -4.12 20.15
C TYR A 389 27.68 -3.14 19.82
N ALA A 390 28.75 -3.12 20.63
CA ALA A 390 29.94 -2.33 20.38
C ALA A 390 30.66 -2.82 19.12
N ARG A 391 31.33 -1.90 18.43
CA ARG A 391 32.01 -2.18 17.18
C ARG A 391 33.21 -1.28 16.98
N GLY A 392 34.35 -1.89 16.66
CA GLY A 392 35.59 -1.21 16.30
C GLY A 392 35.62 -0.72 14.85
N ARG A 393 36.39 0.33 14.59
CA ARG A 393 36.55 0.93 13.25
C ARG A 393 37.08 -0.04 12.21
N ASP A 394 37.91 -1.00 12.60
CA ASP A 394 38.51 -2.03 11.76
C ASP A 394 37.48 -3.00 11.17
N THR A 395 36.32 -3.14 11.80
CA THR A 395 35.24 -3.98 11.31
C THR A 395 34.36 -3.28 10.27
N ASN A 396 34.47 -1.97 10.11
CA ASN A 396 33.68 -1.20 9.16
C ASN A 396 33.97 -1.63 7.71
N ILE A 397 32.92 -1.68 6.89
CA ILE A 397 33.01 -1.95 5.45
C ILE A 397 32.96 -0.61 4.73
N ARG A 398 34.06 -0.25 4.07
CA ARG A 398 34.28 1.04 3.40
C ARG A 398 34.70 0.90 1.94
N THR A 399 35.23 -0.23 1.53
CA THR A 399 35.52 -0.53 0.12
C THR A 399 34.73 -1.72 -0.37
N TRP A 400 34.46 -1.75 -1.67
CA TRP A 400 33.74 -2.84 -2.32
C TRP A 400 34.48 -4.18 -2.25
N GLY A 401 35.81 -4.18 -2.14
CA GLY A 401 36.60 -5.40 -1.91
C GLY A 401 36.27 -6.11 -0.60
N GLN A 402 35.85 -5.38 0.43
CA GLN A 402 35.42 -5.97 1.71
C GLN A 402 34.06 -6.67 1.61
N LEU A 403 33.30 -6.43 0.53
CA LEU A 403 32.08 -7.17 0.18
C LEU A 403 32.34 -8.27 -0.87
N GLY A 404 33.62 -8.55 -1.18
CA GLY A 404 34.01 -9.62 -2.09
C GLY A 404 34.07 -9.21 -3.56
N LEU A 405 34.02 -7.92 -3.89
CA LEU A 405 34.23 -7.46 -5.27
C LEU A 405 35.72 -7.40 -5.64
N GLU A 406 36.04 -7.77 -6.86
CA GLU A 406 37.42 -7.87 -7.36
C GLU A 406 37.73 -6.82 -8.45
N GLY A 407 38.98 -6.81 -8.92
CA GLY A 407 39.43 -5.96 -10.02
C GLY A 407 39.29 -4.47 -9.70
N ASP A 408 38.77 -3.70 -10.66
CA ASP A 408 38.58 -2.25 -10.49
C ASP A 408 37.74 -1.92 -9.25
N TRP A 409 36.76 -2.76 -8.89
CA TRP A 409 35.89 -2.53 -7.73
C TRP A 409 36.61 -2.66 -6.40
N ALA A 410 37.61 -3.54 -6.26
CA ALA A 410 38.15 -3.96 -4.97
C ALA A 410 38.61 -2.77 -4.08
N ASN A 411 39.21 -1.76 -4.70
CA ASN A 411 39.78 -0.60 -4.01
C ASN A 411 38.88 0.65 -4.06
N HIS A 412 37.69 0.57 -4.64
CA HIS A 412 36.77 1.70 -4.66
C HIS A 412 36.01 1.84 -3.34
N ASP A 413 35.95 3.07 -2.85
CA ASP A 413 35.15 3.44 -1.69
C ASP A 413 33.65 3.28 -1.96
N ILE A 414 32.93 2.81 -0.96
CA ILE A 414 31.47 2.72 -0.96
C ILE A 414 30.90 4.09 -0.58
N GLN A 415 30.12 4.71 -1.47
CA GLN A 415 29.34 5.91 -1.15
C GLN A 415 27.98 5.49 -0.58
N THR A 416 27.58 6.03 0.57
CA THR A 416 26.32 5.64 1.23
C THR A 416 25.26 6.73 1.10
N TYR A 417 24.02 6.32 0.81
CA TYR A 417 22.87 7.18 0.56
C TYR A 417 21.69 6.78 1.46
N GLY A 418 20.93 7.75 1.98
CA GLY A 418 19.80 7.50 2.86
C GLY A 418 18.86 8.69 2.99
N TYR A 419 17.82 8.57 3.82
CA TYR A 419 16.86 9.65 4.06
C TYR A 419 17.03 10.23 5.47
N ALA A 420 17.01 11.55 5.57
CA ALA A 420 16.76 12.25 6.82
C ALA A 420 15.24 12.33 7.02
N ALA A 421 14.65 11.25 7.52
CA ALA A 421 13.20 11.12 7.69
C ALA A 421 12.92 10.32 8.96
N PRO A 422 12.43 10.95 10.05
CA PRO A 422 12.45 10.36 11.40
C PRO A 422 11.84 8.96 11.49
N GLY A 423 10.77 8.67 10.75
CA GLY A 423 10.14 7.34 10.73
C GLY A 423 10.96 6.26 10.03
N PHE A 424 11.56 6.57 8.86
CA PHE A 424 12.32 5.59 8.08
C PHE A 424 13.75 5.40 8.61
N GLU A 425 14.36 6.48 9.06
CA GLU A 425 15.68 6.48 9.68
C GLU A 425 15.66 5.65 10.97
N THR A 426 14.75 5.96 11.91
CA THR A 426 14.58 5.18 13.16
C THR A 426 14.29 3.72 12.87
N TYR A 427 13.50 3.42 11.83
CA TYR A 427 13.24 2.05 11.41
C TYR A 427 14.53 1.33 11.01
N PHE A 428 15.38 1.97 10.20
CA PHE A 428 16.66 1.41 9.79
C PHE A 428 17.59 1.24 10.99
N GLU A 429 17.68 2.23 11.88
CA GLU A 429 18.46 2.15 13.13
C GLU A 429 17.98 0.99 14.01
N ARG A 430 16.67 0.84 14.18
CA ARG A 430 16.05 -0.27 14.92
C ARG A 430 16.45 -1.62 14.34
N LYS A 431 16.31 -1.79 13.03
CA LYS A 431 16.52 -3.10 12.37
C LYS A 431 17.99 -3.46 12.17
N VAL A 432 18.85 -2.47 11.90
CA VAL A 432 20.22 -2.69 11.45
C VAL A 432 21.23 -2.38 12.56
N PHE A 433 20.99 -1.35 13.37
CA PHE A 433 21.98 -0.86 14.35
C PHE A 433 21.60 -1.12 15.81
N HIS A 434 20.47 -1.77 16.08
CA HIS A 434 19.91 -1.90 17.43
C HIS A 434 19.66 -0.52 18.07
N TRP A 435 18.96 0.36 17.34
CA TRP A 435 18.66 1.75 17.72
C TRP A 435 19.87 2.65 17.99
N ALA A 436 21.10 2.25 17.63
CA ALA A 436 22.21 3.20 17.60
C ALA A 436 22.02 4.19 16.44
N ASP A 437 22.45 5.42 16.65
CA ASP A 437 22.36 6.57 15.73
C ASP A 437 23.74 6.95 15.14
N LYS A 438 24.73 6.07 15.28
CA LYS A 438 26.08 6.28 14.77
C LYS A 438 26.20 5.80 13.32
N TRP A 439 25.81 6.67 12.40
CA TRP A 439 25.92 6.49 10.97
C TRP A 439 27.36 6.60 10.44
N ASN A 440 27.61 5.99 9.28
CA ASN A 440 28.84 6.14 8.51
C ASN A 440 29.01 7.61 8.14
N GLY A 441 30.18 8.19 8.42
CA GLY A 441 30.44 9.62 8.21
C GLY A 441 30.40 10.08 6.75
N ASN A 442 30.30 9.16 5.78
CA ASN A 442 30.08 9.51 4.38
C ASN A 442 28.61 9.36 3.92
N LEU A 443 27.69 9.06 4.83
CA LEU A 443 26.26 9.00 4.53
C LEU A 443 25.77 10.34 4.01
N ARG A 444 25.17 10.31 2.82
CA ARG A 444 24.46 11.44 2.24
C ARG A 444 22.98 11.27 2.53
N GLU A 445 22.46 12.19 3.33
CA GLU A 445 21.07 12.18 3.74
C GLU A 445 20.26 13.15 2.90
N TYR A 446 19.07 12.71 2.50
CA TYR A 446 18.16 13.49 1.65
C TYR A 446 16.82 13.64 2.36
N VAL A 447 16.20 14.81 2.21
CA VAL A 447 14.91 15.12 2.82
C VAL A 447 13.76 14.46 2.04
N GLU A 448 12.80 13.86 2.74
CA GLU A 448 11.55 13.32 2.19
C GLU A 448 10.54 14.48 1.96
N PRO A 449 9.72 14.50 0.89
CA PRO A 449 8.93 15.65 0.45
C PRO A 449 7.84 16.09 1.43
N LYS A 450 7.62 15.38 2.54
CA LYS A 450 6.80 15.88 3.65
C LYS A 450 7.47 16.98 4.45
N GLU A 451 8.78 17.15 4.32
CA GLU A 451 9.54 18.22 4.94
C GLU A 451 9.94 19.22 3.85
N ALA A 452 9.19 20.32 3.77
CA ALA A 452 9.52 21.42 2.89
C ALA A 452 10.82 22.08 3.38
N ALA A 453 11.95 21.73 2.77
CA ALA A 453 13.12 22.60 2.82
C ALA A 453 12.92 23.69 1.75
N GLU A 454 12.63 24.92 2.20
CA GLU A 454 12.73 26.10 1.36
C GLU A 454 14.22 26.34 1.04
N GLY A 455 14.67 25.90 -0.13
CA GLY A 455 15.81 26.53 -0.78
C GLY A 455 15.47 27.98 -1.17
N SER A 456 16.48 28.80 -1.47
CA SER A 456 16.32 30.22 -1.84
C SER A 456 15.39 30.49 -3.05
N GLU A 457 14.92 29.45 -3.74
CA GLU A 457 13.98 29.52 -4.87
C GLU A 457 12.65 28.77 -4.66
N GLY A 458 12.37 28.21 -3.47
CA GLY A 458 11.05 27.64 -3.15
C GLY A 458 10.64 26.39 -3.94
N THR A 459 11.58 25.65 -4.54
CA THR A 459 11.31 24.39 -5.24
C THR A 459 11.17 23.23 -4.26
N ALA A 460 10.10 22.43 -4.40
CA ALA A 460 9.89 21.22 -3.61
C ALA A 460 11.04 20.22 -3.83
N VAL A 461 11.75 19.84 -2.76
CA VAL A 461 12.72 18.73 -2.81
C VAL A 461 11.92 17.44 -2.98
N SER A 462 12.26 16.68 -4.01
CA SER A 462 11.60 15.42 -4.31
C SER A 462 12.33 14.30 -3.55
N SER A 463 11.62 13.39 -2.87
CA SER A 463 12.24 12.18 -2.24
C SER A 463 13.02 11.31 -3.25
N LEU A 464 12.76 11.56 -4.52
CA LEU A 464 13.39 11.00 -5.69
C LEU A 464 14.85 11.46 -5.88
N THR A 465 15.28 12.59 -5.31
CA THR A 465 16.63 13.13 -5.55
C THR A 465 17.74 12.16 -5.12
N MET A 466 17.57 11.48 -3.98
CA MET A 466 18.53 10.47 -3.52
C MET A 466 18.74 9.38 -4.56
N LEU A 467 17.64 8.82 -5.07
CA LEU A 467 17.69 7.71 -6.03
C LEU A 467 18.12 8.17 -7.42
N GLU A 468 17.80 9.41 -7.80
CA GLU A 468 18.34 10.01 -9.02
C GLU A 468 19.87 10.12 -8.96
N GLU A 469 20.43 10.58 -7.85
CA GLU A 469 21.88 10.65 -7.66
C GLU A 469 22.52 9.25 -7.59
N LEU A 470 21.95 8.34 -6.80
CA LEU A 470 22.40 6.95 -6.72
C LEU A 470 22.37 6.26 -8.10
N SER A 471 21.40 6.59 -8.95
CA SER A 471 21.29 6.02 -10.31
C SER A 471 22.42 6.41 -11.25
N LYS A 472 23.20 7.44 -10.89
CA LYS A 472 24.37 7.93 -11.62
C LYS A 472 25.70 7.48 -10.97
N ASP A 473 25.65 6.97 -9.75
CA ASP A 473 26.83 6.49 -9.00
C ASP A 473 26.86 4.95 -8.99
N LYS A 474 27.72 4.36 -9.83
CA LYS A 474 27.88 2.90 -9.85
C LYS A 474 28.53 2.34 -8.58
N TYR A 475 29.26 3.16 -7.82
CA TYR A 475 29.89 2.77 -6.55
C TYR A 475 29.04 3.11 -5.31
N GLY A 476 27.81 3.58 -5.52
CA GLY A 476 26.89 3.93 -4.46
C GLY A 476 26.05 2.75 -3.96
N ILE A 477 25.68 2.80 -2.69
CA ILE A 477 24.66 1.96 -2.05
C ILE A 477 23.73 2.84 -1.21
N GLY A 478 22.42 2.61 -1.30
CA GLY A 478 21.43 3.35 -0.55
C GLY A 478 20.42 2.45 0.15
N TRP A 479 19.81 2.98 1.21
CA TRP A 479 18.59 2.43 1.78
C TRP A 479 17.41 3.35 1.46
N ALA A 480 16.26 2.77 1.13
CA ALA A 480 15.09 3.52 0.70
C ALA A 480 13.76 2.86 1.12
N ALA A 481 12.66 3.58 0.97
CA ALA A 481 11.35 2.96 0.80
C ALA A 481 11.15 2.57 -0.68
N MET A 482 10.61 1.37 -0.97
CA MET A 482 10.59 0.82 -2.33
C MET A 482 9.93 1.73 -3.38
N PHE A 483 8.89 2.47 -3.00
CA PHE A 483 8.04 3.27 -3.90
C PHE A 483 8.78 4.19 -4.89
N HIS A 484 10.06 4.46 -4.65
CA HIS A 484 10.88 5.25 -5.54
C HIS A 484 11.84 4.45 -6.41
N ALA A 485 12.35 3.28 -6.01
CA ALA A 485 13.45 2.60 -6.68
C ALA A 485 13.06 2.02 -8.06
N GLU A 486 11.84 1.51 -8.21
CA GLU A 486 11.34 0.92 -9.46
C GLU A 486 11.24 1.93 -10.61
N ASN A 487 11.03 3.21 -10.28
CA ASN A 487 10.99 4.30 -11.26
C ASN A 487 12.38 4.65 -11.82
N TYR A 488 13.45 4.00 -11.35
CA TYR A 488 14.82 4.19 -11.83
C TYR A 488 15.35 2.91 -12.49
N PRO A 489 15.30 2.79 -13.83
CA PRO A 489 15.73 1.58 -14.53
C PRO A 489 17.25 1.32 -14.47
N ASN A 490 18.02 2.22 -13.86
CA ASN A 490 19.45 2.06 -13.60
C ASN A 490 19.74 1.61 -12.17
N LEU A 491 18.72 1.39 -11.34
CA LEU A 491 18.86 0.86 -10.00
C LEU A 491 18.37 -0.58 -9.95
N LYS A 492 18.89 -1.33 -8.98
CA LYS A 492 18.39 -2.64 -8.61
C LYS A 492 18.36 -2.79 -7.10
N VAL A 493 17.46 -3.65 -6.65
CA VAL A 493 17.26 -3.95 -5.23
C VAL A 493 18.04 -5.22 -4.89
N LEU A 494 18.72 -5.21 -3.74
CA LEU A 494 19.47 -6.36 -3.25
C LEU A 494 18.57 -7.28 -2.42
N ALA A 495 18.76 -8.59 -2.56
CA ALA A 495 18.22 -9.56 -1.62
C ALA A 495 18.90 -9.40 -0.25
N VAL A 496 18.14 -9.53 0.85
CA VAL A 496 18.65 -9.33 2.20
C VAL A 496 18.57 -10.62 2.99
N ALA A 497 19.65 -10.98 3.69
CA ALA A 497 19.67 -12.12 4.62
C ALA A 497 19.64 -11.66 6.08
N PRO A 498 18.89 -12.34 6.97
CA PRO A 498 18.91 -12.04 8.39
C PRO A 498 20.28 -12.39 9.00
N GLY A 499 20.74 -11.57 9.93
CA GLY A 499 22.03 -11.74 10.62
C GLY A 499 23.19 -11.82 9.62
N ASN A 500 23.97 -12.90 9.71
CA ASN A 500 25.06 -13.25 8.79
C ASN A 500 24.81 -14.59 8.08
N SER A 501 23.55 -14.87 7.76
CA SER A 501 23.17 -16.11 7.09
C SER A 501 23.34 -16.01 5.57
N SER A 502 23.36 -17.17 4.89
CA SER A 502 23.30 -17.27 3.43
C SER A 502 21.86 -17.34 2.89
N ASN A 503 20.85 -17.11 3.75
CA ASN A 503 19.44 -17.20 3.38
C ASN A 503 18.96 -15.83 2.87
N TYR A 504 19.41 -15.48 1.68
CA TYR A 504 19.03 -14.23 1.04
C TYR A 504 17.58 -14.28 0.58
N VAL A 505 16.80 -13.29 0.99
CA VAL A 505 15.38 -13.17 0.63
C VAL A 505 15.22 -11.96 -0.28
N GLU A 506 14.66 -12.20 -1.45
CA GLU A 506 14.34 -11.15 -2.41
C GLU A 506 13.18 -10.29 -1.90
N TYR A 507 13.21 -9.01 -2.28
CA TYR A 507 12.07 -8.13 -2.07
C TYR A 507 10.98 -8.45 -3.09
N THR A 508 9.98 -9.24 -2.68
CA THR A 508 8.80 -9.55 -3.50
C THR A 508 7.53 -9.36 -2.66
N PRO A 509 6.36 -9.16 -3.28
CA PRO A 509 5.09 -9.06 -2.57
C PRO A 509 4.88 -10.24 -1.62
N GLU A 510 5.15 -11.45 -2.10
CA GLU A 510 4.99 -12.70 -1.36
C GLU A 510 5.87 -12.71 -0.10
N ASN A 511 7.15 -12.33 -0.23
CA ASN A 511 8.10 -12.32 0.89
C ASN A 511 7.82 -11.21 1.91
N VAL A 512 7.19 -10.11 1.49
CA VAL A 512 6.73 -9.07 2.41
C VAL A 512 5.46 -9.52 3.13
N ALA A 513 4.48 -10.05 2.41
CA ALA A 513 3.21 -10.49 2.96
C ALA A 513 3.38 -11.65 3.97
N ASN A 514 4.24 -12.63 3.66
CA ASN A 514 4.53 -13.74 4.57
C ASN A 514 5.57 -13.41 5.66
N ARG A 515 6.17 -12.21 5.62
CA ARG A 515 7.17 -11.67 6.56
C ARG A 515 8.54 -12.36 6.53
N THR A 516 8.89 -13.07 5.46
CA THR A 516 10.24 -13.67 5.32
C THR A 516 11.30 -12.63 4.97
N TYR A 517 10.93 -11.53 4.31
CA TYR A 517 11.88 -10.47 3.98
C TYR A 517 12.34 -9.73 5.25
N PRO A 518 13.66 -9.62 5.53
CA PRO A 518 14.16 -9.11 6.82
C PRO A 518 13.78 -7.66 7.17
N LEU A 519 13.49 -6.85 6.15
CA LEU A 519 13.22 -5.42 6.31
C LEU A 519 11.73 -5.08 6.14
N VAL A 520 10.81 -5.96 6.56
CA VAL A 520 9.39 -5.63 6.73
C VAL A 520 9.14 -4.70 7.93
N ARG A 521 8.10 -3.85 7.80
CA ARG A 521 7.59 -2.95 8.84
C ARG A 521 6.28 -3.44 9.41
N ASP A 522 5.95 -3.01 10.61
CA ASP A 522 4.69 -3.32 11.27
C ASP A 522 3.92 -2.04 11.60
N ALA A 523 2.59 -2.15 11.65
CA ALA A 523 1.78 -1.21 12.40
C ALA A 523 1.71 -1.70 13.86
N TYR A 524 1.87 -0.77 14.81
CA TYR A 524 1.98 -1.09 16.23
C TYR A 524 0.85 -0.49 17.06
N PHE A 525 0.46 -1.18 18.11
CA PHE A 525 -0.32 -0.64 19.22
C PHE A 525 0.52 -0.74 20.49
N TYR A 526 0.72 0.39 21.16
CA TYR A 526 1.38 0.44 22.46
C TYR A 526 0.36 0.60 23.57
N VAL A 527 0.55 -0.14 24.66
CA VAL A 527 -0.31 -0.08 25.85
C VAL A 527 0.54 -0.07 27.13
N ASN A 528 0.03 0.56 28.19
CA ASN A 528 0.69 0.49 29.49
C ASN A 528 0.42 -0.87 30.14
N ARG A 529 1.45 -1.71 30.25
CA ARG A 529 1.41 -2.98 30.99
C ARG A 529 2.58 -3.01 31.98
N GLU A 530 2.26 -3.00 33.27
CA GLU A 530 3.26 -3.25 34.30
C GLU A 530 3.72 -4.72 34.23
N PRO A 531 5.04 -5.00 34.20
CA PRO A 531 5.57 -6.37 34.19
C PRO A 531 5.01 -7.19 35.35
N GLY A 532 4.60 -8.43 35.05
CA GLY A 532 4.00 -9.33 36.05
C GLY A 532 2.56 -8.98 36.45
N ARG A 533 1.96 -7.92 35.89
CA ARG A 533 0.54 -7.59 36.09
C ARG A 533 -0.28 -7.80 34.82
N PRO A 534 -1.57 -8.15 34.98
CA PRO A 534 -2.48 -8.22 33.84
C PRO A 534 -2.72 -6.82 33.27
N LEU A 535 -2.99 -6.77 31.97
CA LEU A 535 -3.51 -5.57 31.31
C LEU A 535 -4.87 -5.16 31.89
N ASP A 536 -5.21 -3.88 31.71
CA ASP A 536 -6.60 -3.43 31.88
C ASP A 536 -7.54 -4.35 31.07
N PRO A 537 -8.60 -4.93 31.67
CA PRO A 537 -9.43 -5.92 30.99
C PRO A 537 -10.09 -5.41 29.71
N ALA A 538 -10.46 -4.13 29.64
CA ALA A 538 -11.07 -3.55 28.44
C ALA A 538 -10.04 -3.38 27.31
N VAL A 539 -8.84 -2.91 27.66
CA VAL A 539 -7.72 -2.83 26.71
C VAL A 539 -7.32 -4.22 26.21
N ARG A 540 -7.15 -5.19 27.12
CA ARG A 540 -6.82 -6.58 26.79
C ARG A 540 -7.84 -7.17 25.82
N GLU A 541 -9.13 -6.97 26.10
CA GLU A 541 -10.19 -7.55 25.28
C GLU A 541 -10.21 -6.96 23.86
N PHE A 542 -9.97 -5.65 23.74
CA PHE A 542 -9.85 -5.05 22.41
C PHE A 542 -8.59 -5.53 21.68
N MET A 543 -7.46 -5.72 22.36
CA MET A 543 -6.25 -6.29 21.72
C MET A 543 -6.49 -7.73 21.26
N ARG A 544 -7.20 -8.55 22.05
CA ARG A 544 -7.62 -9.90 21.65
C ARG A 544 -8.52 -9.88 20.42
N PHE A 545 -9.42 -8.91 20.30
CA PHE A 545 -10.22 -8.73 19.09
C PHE A 545 -9.35 -8.39 17.88
N ILE A 546 -8.42 -7.43 18.00
CA ILE A 546 -7.54 -7.03 16.89
C ILE A 546 -6.69 -8.20 16.40
N LEU A 547 -6.17 -9.02 17.32
CA LEU A 547 -5.33 -10.19 17.02
C LEU A 547 -6.15 -11.45 16.68
N SER A 548 -7.48 -11.39 16.70
CA SER A 548 -8.35 -12.49 16.29
C SER A 548 -8.49 -12.57 14.77
N ARG A 549 -9.10 -13.67 14.29
CA ARG A 549 -9.50 -13.78 12.88
C ARG A 549 -10.29 -12.56 12.40
N GLN A 550 -11.27 -12.08 13.18
CA GLN A 550 -12.15 -10.96 12.82
C GLN A 550 -11.37 -9.63 12.70
N GLY A 551 -10.47 -9.36 13.65
CA GLY A 551 -9.63 -8.17 13.60
C GLY A 551 -8.69 -8.17 12.39
N GLN A 552 -8.05 -9.30 12.14
CA GLN A 552 -7.14 -9.47 10.99
C GLN A 552 -7.88 -9.42 9.65
N GLN A 553 -9.13 -9.87 9.60
CA GLN A 553 -10.01 -9.64 8.45
C GLN A 553 -10.22 -8.14 8.21
N ILE A 554 -10.52 -7.36 9.24
CA ILE A 554 -10.71 -5.90 9.11
C ILE A 554 -9.42 -5.22 8.61
N ILE A 555 -8.25 -5.65 9.08
CA ILE A 555 -6.95 -5.17 8.58
C ILE A 555 -6.85 -5.43 7.06
N ALA A 556 -7.10 -6.66 6.63
CA ALA A 556 -7.04 -7.02 5.21
C ALA A 556 -8.05 -6.25 4.34
N HIS A 557 -9.26 -5.98 4.87
CA HIS A 557 -10.28 -5.20 4.14
C HIS A 557 -9.98 -3.70 4.09
N THR A 558 -9.30 -3.15 5.11
CA THR A 558 -8.81 -1.77 5.07
C THR A 558 -7.83 -1.58 3.91
N GLY A 559 -7.08 -2.63 3.57
CA GLY A 559 -6.33 -2.73 2.33
C GLY A 559 -5.09 -1.87 2.26
N PHE A 560 -4.59 -1.35 3.39
CA PHE A 560 -3.32 -0.60 3.48
C PHE A 560 -2.21 -1.39 4.21
N PHE A 561 -2.52 -2.61 4.65
CA PHE A 561 -1.63 -3.46 5.43
C PHE A 561 -1.96 -4.92 5.12
N TYR A 562 -0.97 -5.81 5.23
CA TYR A 562 -1.23 -7.24 5.25
C TYR A 562 -1.63 -7.69 6.66
N PRO A 563 -2.59 -8.64 6.77
CA PRO A 563 -2.83 -9.31 8.04
C PRO A 563 -1.55 -10.04 8.49
N LEU A 564 -1.39 -10.17 9.80
CA LEU A 564 -0.31 -10.96 10.36
C LEU A 564 -0.53 -12.46 10.06
N ASN A 565 0.56 -13.21 9.91
CA ASN A 565 0.50 -14.66 9.74
C ASN A 565 0.20 -15.37 11.08
N ALA A 566 -0.26 -16.62 11.02
CA ALA A 566 -0.74 -17.33 12.21
C ALA A 566 0.33 -17.57 13.28
N GLU A 567 1.58 -17.78 12.88
CA GLU A 567 2.69 -17.95 13.81
C GLU A 567 2.96 -16.66 14.58
N TYR A 568 3.13 -15.55 13.87
CA TYR A 568 3.43 -14.26 14.48
C TYR A 568 2.27 -13.73 15.33
N LEU A 569 1.01 -13.98 14.93
CA LEU A 569 -0.16 -13.67 15.75
C LEU A 569 -0.17 -14.42 17.08
N ARG A 570 0.23 -15.70 17.09
CA ARG A 570 0.36 -16.46 18.33
C ARG A 570 1.42 -15.86 19.24
N GLU A 571 2.50 -15.32 18.69
CA GLU A 571 3.50 -14.58 19.47
C GLU A 571 2.92 -13.29 20.07
N GLN A 572 2.16 -12.50 19.29
CA GLN A 572 1.54 -11.27 19.79
C GLN A 572 0.43 -11.56 20.82
N LEU A 573 -0.33 -12.64 20.67
CA LEU A 573 -1.34 -13.05 21.65
C LEU A 573 -0.71 -13.43 22.99
N LYS A 574 0.43 -14.13 22.98
CA LYS A 574 1.18 -14.47 24.22
C LYS A 574 1.64 -13.24 24.98
N LYS A 575 1.88 -12.11 24.31
CA LYS A 575 2.25 -10.85 24.95
C LYS A 575 1.11 -10.22 25.77
N LEU A 576 -0.13 -10.69 25.63
CA LEU A 576 -1.28 -10.18 26.40
C LEU A 576 -1.45 -10.85 27.77
N ASP A 577 -0.80 -12.00 27.97
CA ASP A 577 -0.79 -12.79 29.20
C ASP A 577 0.56 -12.62 29.92
#